data_AF-A0A815GBT4-F1
#
_entry.id   AF-A0A815GBT4-F1
#
_cell.length_a   1.000
_cell.length_b   1.000
_cell.length_c   1.000
_cell.angle_alpha   90.00
_cell.angle_beta   90.00
_cell.angle_gamma   90.00
#
_symmetry.space_group_name_H-M   'P 1'
#
loop_
_entity.id
_entity.type
_entity.pdbx_description
1 polymer ?
#
loop_
_entity_poly.entity_id
_entity_poly.type
_entity_poly.pdbx_seq_one_letter_code
_entity_poly.pdbx_strand_id
1 'polypeptide(L)'
;MSESLLAGQSSYGLPLLPVPYTLRGYNHLTSKSVTAFLHIYENSYLNHEWFVKADDDTFIIVEHLRDFLRLKDPSEPITYGYNFKKLVENGYHSGGASYVLSKEALKRLYFAYKSRYKLCKNDGGDEDVEIARCLRTVDVYPGESLDSAGKEMFHPEPFELHFEGIKWLSKYSMNSVKTVSCFLF
;
A
#
# COMPACT_ATOMS: atom_id res chain seq x y z
N MET A 1 -3.04 -25.21 -22.32
CA MET A 1 -1.70 -24.87 -22.83
C MET A 1 -1.41 -23.45 -22.37
N SER A 2 -0.72 -23.31 -21.24
CA SER A 2 -0.34 -22.00 -20.69
C SER A 2 0.94 -21.56 -21.38
N GLU A 3 0.85 -20.59 -22.29
CA GLU A 3 2.01 -19.82 -22.67
C GLU A 3 2.49 -19.08 -21.43
N SER A 4 3.65 -19.48 -20.92
CA SER A 4 4.38 -18.72 -19.91
C SER A 4 4.70 -17.36 -20.51
N LEU A 5 3.99 -16.32 -20.06
CA LEU A 5 4.41 -14.93 -20.23
C LEU A 5 5.86 -14.86 -19.74
N LEU A 6 6.80 -14.71 -20.67
CA LEU A 6 8.23 -14.65 -20.37
C LEU A 6 8.44 -13.48 -19.42
N ALA A 7 8.79 -13.78 -18.17
CA ALA A 7 9.27 -12.78 -17.23
C ALA A 7 10.48 -12.10 -17.87
N GLY A 8 10.36 -10.80 -18.16
CA GLY A 8 11.50 -10.00 -18.56
C GLY A 8 12.41 -9.78 -17.36
N GLN A 9 13.60 -9.25 -17.57
CA GLN A 9 14.44 -8.73 -16.49
C GLN A 9 14.67 -7.24 -16.72
N SER A 10 14.64 -6.45 -15.65
CA SER A 10 15.07 -5.06 -15.69
C SER A 10 16.58 -4.99 -15.90
N SER A 11 17.10 -3.78 -16.17
CA SER A 11 18.55 -3.53 -16.21
C SER A 11 19.27 -3.90 -14.90
N TYR A 12 18.52 -4.04 -13.81
CA TYR A 12 19.01 -4.41 -12.48
C TYR A 12 18.78 -5.90 -12.15
N GLY A 13 18.36 -6.71 -13.12
CA GLY A 13 18.10 -8.15 -12.95
C GLY A 13 16.82 -8.47 -12.17
N LEU A 14 15.98 -7.47 -11.89
CA LEU A 14 14.69 -7.70 -11.23
C LEU A 14 13.70 -8.32 -12.22
N PRO A 15 12.89 -9.31 -11.79
CA PRO A 15 11.87 -9.90 -12.64
C PRO A 15 10.83 -8.83 -13.01
N LEU A 16 10.57 -8.70 -14.30
CA LEU A 16 9.51 -7.86 -14.85
C LEU A 16 8.34 -8.75 -15.24
N LEU A 17 7.20 -8.49 -14.62
CA LEU A 17 5.93 -9.11 -14.95
C LEU A 17 5.12 -8.12 -15.80
N PRO A 18 5.08 -8.28 -17.13
CA PRO A 18 4.31 -7.39 -17.98
C PRO A 18 2.81 -7.59 -17.68
N VAL A 19 2.16 -6.54 -17.20
CA VAL A 19 0.72 -6.52 -17.00
C VAL A 19 0.09 -5.93 -18.27
N PRO A 20 -0.64 -6.74 -19.08
CA PRO A 20 -1.17 -6.27 -20.34
C PRO A 20 -2.34 -5.30 -20.12
N TYR A 21 -2.61 -4.46 -21.12
CA TYR A 21 -3.79 -3.58 -21.20
C TYR A 21 -3.88 -2.45 -20.16
N THR A 22 -2.75 -1.95 -19.63
CA THR A 22 -2.74 -0.73 -18.79
C THR A 22 -2.47 0.52 -19.61
N LEU A 23 -3.26 1.58 -19.40
CA LEU A 23 -2.99 2.90 -19.97
C LEU A 23 -1.85 3.61 -19.21
N ARG A 24 -1.06 4.44 -19.90
CA ARG A 24 0.02 5.25 -19.28
C ARG A 24 -0.53 6.56 -18.73
N GLY A 25 0.16 7.12 -17.75
CA GLY A 25 -0.21 8.40 -17.12
C GLY A 25 -0.67 8.26 -15.66
N TYR A 26 -0.69 9.41 -14.98
CA TYR A 26 -1.06 9.54 -13.56
C TYR A 26 -2.55 9.30 -13.33
N ASN A 27 -3.41 9.73 -14.25
CA ASN A 27 -4.86 9.54 -14.16
C ASN A 27 -5.30 8.06 -14.25
N HIS A 28 -4.37 7.16 -14.54
CA HIS A 28 -4.61 5.72 -14.69
C HIS A 28 -3.91 4.88 -13.60
N LEU A 29 -3.44 5.49 -12.51
CA LEU A 29 -2.75 4.76 -11.45
C LEU A 29 -3.65 3.68 -10.81
N THR A 30 -4.92 4.00 -10.56
CA THR A 30 -5.89 3.04 -10.02
C THR A 30 -5.99 1.80 -10.91
N SER A 31 -6.16 1.93 -12.23
CA SER A 31 -6.23 0.75 -13.09
C SER A 31 -4.93 -0.06 -13.12
N LYS A 32 -3.77 0.59 -13.07
CA LYS A 32 -2.48 -0.11 -12.98
C LYS A 32 -2.38 -0.94 -11.71
N SER A 33 -2.65 -0.35 -10.54
CA SER A 33 -2.58 -1.06 -9.26
C SER A 33 -3.60 -2.18 -9.17
N VAL A 34 -4.86 -1.93 -9.57
CA VAL A 34 -5.90 -2.97 -9.61
C VAL A 34 -5.46 -4.13 -10.49
N THR A 35 -5.03 -3.85 -11.72
CA THR A 35 -4.62 -4.90 -12.66
C THR A 35 -3.42 -5.68 -12.14
N ALA A 36 -2.45 -5.00 -11.50
CA ALA A 36 -1.31 -5.63 -10.85
C ALA A 36 -1.73 -6.54 -9.69
N PHE A 37 -2.61 -6.10 -8.79
CA PHE A 37 -3.11 -6.92 -7.69
C PHE A 37 -3.88 -8.15 -8.18
N LEU A 38 -4.73 -8.00 -9.20
CA LEU A 38 -5.45 -9.12 -9.80
C LEU A 38 -4.48 -10.12 -10.43
N HIS A 39 -3.46 -9.64 -11.14
CA HIS A 39 -2.44 -10.48 -11.75
C HIS A 39 -1.60 -11.22 -10.69
N ILE A 40 -1.18 -10.54 -9.63
CA ILE A 40 -0.45 -11.15 -8.50
C ILE A 40 -1.31 -12.22 -7.84
N TYR A 41 -2.61 -11.96 -7.66
CA TYR A 41 -3.51 -12.94 -7.06
C TYR A 41 -3.59 -14.22 -7.90
N GLU A 42 -3.72 -14.07 -9.22
CA GLU A 42 -3.88 -15.21 -10.14
C GLU A 42 -2.60 -16.04 -10.31
N ASN A 43 -1.41 -15.44 -10.15
CA ASN A 43 -0.13 -16.08 -10.50
C ASN A 43 0.77 -16.40 -9.30
N SER A 44 0.68 -15.64 -8.20
CA SER A 44 1.69 -15.69 -7.13
C SER A 44 1.10 -15.70 -5.71
N TYR A 45 -0.22 -15.66 -5.56
CA TYR A 45 -0.92 -15.57 -4.27
C TYR A 45 -0.52 -16.66 -3.27
N LEU A 46 -0.45 -17.91 -3.74
CA LEU A 46 -0.18 -19.05 -2.85
C LEU A 46 1.22 -19.01 -2.24
N ASN A 47 2.18 -18.41 -2.95
CA ASN A 47 3.61 -18.44 -2.62
C ASN A 47 4.05 -17.29 -1.69
N HIS A 48 3.14 -16.38 -1.34
CA HIS A 48 3.48 -15.20 -0.54
C HIS A 48 2.44 -14.97 0.57
N GLU A 49 2.87 -14.27 1.62
CA GLU A 49 2.04 -13.91 2.78
C GLU A 49 1.76 -12.40 2.86
N TRP A 50 2.63 -11.60 2.27
CA TRP A 50 2.56 -10.13 2.29
C TRP A 50 2.82 -9.57 0.89
N PHE A 51 2.09 -8.52 0.54
CA PHE A 51 2.14 -7.90 -0.79
C PHE A 51 2.33 -6.39 -0.63
N VAL A 52 3.37 -5.84 -1.25
CA VAL A 52 3.74 -4.43 -1.08
C VAL A 52 3.52 -3.69 -2.40
N LYS A 53 2.85 -2.54 -2.33
CA LYS A 53 2.80 -1.55 -3.43
C LYS A 53 3.77 -0.43 -3.09
N ALA A 54 4.67 -0.10 -4.02
CA ALA A 54 5.60 1.02 -3.86
C ALA A 54 5.69 1.81 -5.18
N ASP A 55 6.04 3.09 -5.08
CA ASP A 55 6.33 3.93 -6.24
C ASP A 55 7.82 3.80 -6.63
N ASP A 56 8.19 4.20 -7.83
CA ASP A 56 9.56 4.07 -8.36
C ASP A 56 10.57 5.03 -7.73
N ASP A 57 10.09 5.94 -6.89
CA ASP A 57 10.84 6.85 -6.03
C ASP A 57 10.73 6.52 -4.53
N THR A 58 10.13 5.38 -4.16
CA THR A 58 10.03 4.92 -2.77
C THR A 58 11.26 4.13 -2.35
N PHE A 59 11.85 4.47 -1.20
CA PHE A 59 12.92 3.69 -0.57
C PHE A 59 12.39 2.78 0.55
N ILE A 60 12.69 1.48 0.49
CA ILE A 60 12.25 0.49 1.49
C ILE A 60 13.47 -0.25 2.06
N ILE A 61 13.63 -0.20 3.39
CA ILE A 61 14.58 -1.07 4.11
C ILE A 61 13.89 -2.42 4.35
N VAL A 62 14.18 -3.40 3.49
CA VAL A 62 13.48 -4.68 3.46
C VAL A 62 13.65 -5.47 4.77
N GLU A 63 14.80 -5.36 5.42
CA GLU A 63 15.09 -5.98 6.72
C GLU A 63 14.13 -5.47 7.80
N HIS A 64 13.94 -4.14 7.88
CA HIS A 64 13.02 -3.54 8.84
C HIS A 64 11.57 -3.91 8.54
N LEU A 65 11.19 -3.95 7.26
CA LEU A 65 9.85 -4.36 6.87
C LEU A 65 9.59 -5.83 7.24
N ARG A 66 10.57 -6.72 7.03
CA ARG A 66 10.49 -8.13 7.44
C ARG A 66 10.37 -8.28 8.95
N ASP A 67 11.16 -7.54 9.72
CA ASP A 67 11.11 -7.56 11.18
C ASP A 67 9.78 -7.04 11.73
N PHE A 68 9.18 -6.05 11.07
CA PHE A 68 7.84 -5.58 11.41
C PHE A 68 6.77 -6.63 11.11
N LEU A 69 6.79 -7.23 9.92
CA LEU A 69 5.75 -8.16 9.46
C LEU A 69 5.84 -9.55 10.11
N ARG A 70 7.02 -10.01 10.57
CA ARG A 70 7.18 -11.34 11.18
C ARG A 70 6.37 -11.55 12.46
N LEU A 71 5.91 -10.47 13.08
CA LEU A 71 5.10 -10.48 14.31
C LEU A 71 3.60 -10.35 14.03
N LYS A 72 3.19 -10.30 12.76
CA LYS A 72 1.80 -10.09 12.34
C LYS A 72 1.21 -11.36 11.74
N ASP A 73 -0.11 -11.51 11.84
CA ASP A 73 -0.82 -12.63 11.23
C ASP A 73 -1.28 -12.26 9.80
N PRO A 74 -0.76 -12.91 8.74
CA PRO A 74 -1.16 -12.65 7.37
C PRO A 74 -2.58 -13.15 7.03
N SER A 75 -3.22 -13.92 7.91
CA SER A 75 -4.61 -14.38 7.75
C SER A 75 -5.65 -13.36 8.22
N GLU A 76 -5.21 -12.32 8.96
CA GLU A 76 -6.09 -11.22 9.31
C GLU A 76 -6.37 -10.32 8.09
N PRO A 77 -7.60 -9.79 7.92
CA PRO A 77 -7.93 -8.87 6.85
C PRO A 77 -7.38 -7.47 7.15
N ILE A 78 -6.06 -7.33 7.08
CA ILE A 78 -5.34 -6.12 7.53
C ILE A 78 -4.40 -5.57 6.47
N THR A 79 -4.22 -4.25 6.47
CA THR A 79 -3.20 -3.56 5.68
C THR A 79 -2.32 -2.66 6.55
N TYR A 80 -1.06 -2.47 6.17
CA TYR A 80 -0.11 -1.61 6.87
C TYR A 80 0.44 -0.53 5.95
N GLY A 81 0.85 0.59 6.52
CA GLY A 81 1.20 1.80 5.78
C GLY A 81 1.06 3.04 6.67
N TYR A 82 1.25 4.22 6.08
CA TYR A 82 1.01 5.48 6.80
C TYR A 82 -0.47 5.83 6.79
N ASN A 83 -1.12 5.75 7.95
CA ASN A 83 -2.57 5.85 8.09
C ASN A 83 -3.06 7.31 8.09
N PHE A 84 -3.85 7.68 7.09
CA PHE A 84 -4.60 8.92 7.00
C PHE A 84 -6.09 8.73 7.28
N LYS A 85 -6.76 9.73 7.85
CA LYS A 85 -8.22 9.71 8.18
C LYS A 85 -9.09 10.70 7.39
N LYS A 86 -8.53 11.35 6.37
CA LYS A 86 -9.18 12.51 5.71
C LYS A 86 -10.23 12.12 4.67
N LEU A 87 -9.96 11.11 3.83
CA LEU A 87 -10.69 10.90 2.56
C LEU A 87 -11.51 9.60 2.51
N VAL A 88 -11.24 8.68 3.43
CA VAL A 88 -11.89 7.37 3.52
C VAL A 88 -12.26 7.12 4.97
N GLU A 89 -13.51 6.74 5.21
CA GLU A 89 -13.97 6.30 6.53
C GLU A 89 -13.19 5.05 6.95
N ASN A 90 -12.78 4.97 8.22
CA ASN A 90 -11.85 3.96 8.71
C ASN A 90 -10.47 3.98 8.01
N GLY A 91 -10.11 5.12 7.43
CA GLY A 91 -8.75 5.46 7.00
C GLY A 91 -8.32 4.94 5.63
N TYR A 92 -7.15 5.38 5.18
CA TYR A 92 -6.43 4.93 3.98
C TYR A 92 -4.93 5.10 4.19
N HIS A 93 -4.12 4.45 3.36
CA HIS A 93 -2.65 4.59 3.41
C HIS A 93 -2.18 5.68 2.46
N SER A 94 -1.08 6.36 2.77
CA SER A 94 -0.37 7.16 1.77
C SER A 94 0.15 6.26 0.65
N GLY A 95 -0.19 6.57 -0.61
CA GLY A 95 0.33 5.86 -1.77
C GLY A 95 1.85 5.93 -1.91
N GLY A 96 2.42 7.13 -1.73
CA GLY A 96 3.87 7.38 -1.86
C GLY A 96 4.71 6.87 -0.69
N ALA A 97 4.11 6.67 0.48
CA ALA A 97 4.78 6.01 1.60
C ALA A 97 4.89 4.48 1.44
N SER A 98 4.34 3.92 0.36
CA SER A 98 4.04 2.49 0.21
C SER A 98 2.97 1.99 1.21
N TYR A 99 2.33 0.89 0.84
CA TYR A 99 1.44 0.14 1.72
C TYR A 99 1.53 -1.37 1.45
N VAL A 100 1.15 -2.13 2.47
CA VAL A 100 1.26 -3.59 2.53
C VAL A 100 -0.12 -4.20 2.72
N LEU A 101 -0.41 -5.24 1.95
CA LEU A 101 -1.58 -6.09 2.11
C LEU A 101 -1.15 -7.42 2.71
N SER A 102 -1.88 -7.85 3.74
CA SER A 102 -1.88 -9.25 4.17
C SER A 102 -2.41 -10.17 3.08
N LYS A 103 -2.18 -11.47 3.24
CA LYS A 103 -2.70 -12.51 2.36
C LYS A 103 -4.21 -12.46 2.29
N GLU A 104 -4.90 -12.39 3.42
CA GLU A 104 -6.35 -12.30 3.44
C GLU A 104 -6.86 -10.98 2.84
N ALA A 105 -6.17 -9.85 3.05
CA ALA A 105 -6.54 -8.57 2.43
C ALA A 105 -6.51 -8.64 0.89
N LEU A 106 -5.44 -9.17 0.29
CA LEU A 106 -5.35 -9.29 -1.17
C LEU A 106 -6.45 -10.20 -1.73
N LYS A 107 -6.74 -11.31 -1.04
CA LYS A 107 -7.81 -12.23 -1.43
C LYS A 107 -9.18 -11.56 -1.45
N ARG A 108 -9.51 -10.83 -0.39
CA ARG A 108 -10.79 -10.10 -0.32
C ARG A 108 -10.87 -9.01 -1.38
N LEU A 109 -9.79 -8.26 -1.60
CA LEU A 109 -9.70 -7.27 -2.68
C LEU A 109 -9.98 -7.90 -4.05
N TYR A 110 -9.32 -9.02 -4.36
CA TYR A 110 -9.53 -9.75 -5.62
C TYR A 110 -11.00 -10.11 -5.84
N PHE A 111 -11.64 -10.73 -4.84
CA PHE A 111 -13.04 -11.13 -4.96
C PHE A 111 -14.01 -9.95 -5.01
N ALA A 112 -13.68 -8.82 -4.37
CA ALA A 112 -14.47 -7.58 -4.48
C ALA A 112 -14.51 -7.07 -5.93
N TYR A 113 -13.35 -7.03 -6.59
CA TYR A 113 -13.25 -6.64 -8.00
C TYR A 113 -13.93 -7.64 -8.94
N LYS A 114 -13.72 -8.94 -8.76
CA LYS A 114 -14.40 -9.97 -9.58
C LYS A 114 -15.92 -9.92 -9.41
N SER A 115 -16.40 -9.61 -8.21
CA SER A 115 -17.82 -9.45 -7.90
C SER A 115 -18.38 -8.06 -8.25
N ARG A 116 -17.55 -7.16 -8.79
CA ARG A 116 -17.93 -5.80 -9.24
C ARG A 116 -18.63 -4.97 -8.14
N TYR A 117 -18.05 -4.98 -6.94
CA TYR A 117 -18.56 -4.17 -5.83
C TYR A 117 -18.59 -2.68 -6.22
N LYS A 118 -19.69 -1.99 -5.90
CA LYS A 118 -19.98 -0.63 -6.41
C LYS A 118 -18.91 0.41 -6.08
N LEU A 119 -18.24 0.29 -4.93
CA LEU A 119 -17.19 1.22 -4.49
C LEU A 119 -15.78 0.80 -4.93
N CYS A 120 -15.64 -0.34 -5.61
CA CYS A 120 -14.38 -0.79 -6.18
C CYS A 120 -14.22 -0.23 -7.60
N LYS A 121 -13.56 0.92 -7.69
CA LYS A 121 -13.33 1.61 -8.95
C LYS A 121 -12.22 0.93 -9.75
N ASN A 122 -12.43 0.74 -11.05
CA ASN A 122 -11.43 0.14 -11.93
C ASN A 122 -10.36 1.13 -12.41
N ASP A 123 -10.67 2.43 -12.46
CA ASP A 123 -9.72 3.44 -12.95
C ASP A 123 -10.06 4.87 -12.49
N GLY A 124 -9.08 5.78 -12.54
CA GLY A 124 -9.19 7.18 -12.14
C GLY A 124 -9.33 7.39 -10.63
N GLY A 125 -9.40 8.66 -10.21
CA GLY A 125 -9.28 9.01 -8.79
C GLY A 125 -7.85 8.84 -8.27
N ASP A 126 -7.67 9.07 -6.97
CA ASP A 126 -6.39 8.83 -6.29
C ASP A 126 -6.30 7.34 -5.94
N GLU A 127 -5.26 6.66 -6.42
CA GLU A 127 -5.13 5.21 -6.35
C GLU A 127 -5.23 4.67 -4.91
N ASP A 128 -4.54 5.31 -3.98
CA ASP A 128 -4.45 4.90 -2.58
C ASP A 128 -5.81 5.03 -1.88
N VAL A 129 -6.54 6.10 -2.20
CA VAL A 129 -7.92 6.35 -1.74
C VAL A 129 -8.90 5.34 -2.33
N GLU A 130 -8.85 5.08 -3.64
CA GLU A 130 -9.81 4.16 -4.28
C GLU A 130 -9.58 2.70 -3.89
N ILE A 131 -8.31 2.26 -3.75
CA ILE A 131 -7.97 0.94 -3.21
C ILE A 131 -8.47 0.81 -1.78
N ALA A 132 -8.23 1.81 -0.92
CA ALA A 132 -8.72 1.79 0.45
C ALA A 132 -10.25 1.73 0.53
N ARG A 133 -10.98 2.53 -0.28
CA ARG A 133 -12.45 2.47 -0.34
C ARG A 133 -12.96 1.08 -0.67
N CYS A 134 -12.36 0.41 -1.64
CA CYS A 134 -12.73 -0.96 -1.99
C CYS A 134 -12.46 -1.91 -0.81
N LEU A 135 -11.28 -1.84 -0.20
CA LEU A 135 -10.90 -2.68 0.96
C LEU A 135 -11.87 -2.52 2.15
N ARG A 136 -12.34 -1.30 2.42
CA ARG A 136 -13.33 -1.05 3.48
C ARG A 136 -14.66 -1.78 3.23
N THR A 137 -15.05 -2.00 1.97
CA THR A 137 -16.31 -2.72 1.65
C THR A 137 -16.25 -4.23 1.89
N VAL A 138 -15.05 -4.77 2.12
CA VAL A 138 -14.81 -6.20 2.38
C VAL A 138 -14.12 -6.41 3.72
N ASP A 139 -14.40 -5.51 4.67
CA ASP A 139 -13.95 -5.58 6.06
C ASP A 139 -12.43 -5.74 6.21
N VAL A 140 -11.66 -5.09 5.33
CA VAL A 140 -10.21 -5.00 5.44
C VAL A 140 -9.84 -3.62 5.97
N TYR A 141 -9.17 -3.53 7.12
CA TYR A 141 -8.89 -2.28 7.82
C TYR A 141 -7.38 -2.00 7.98
N PRO A 142 -6.96 -0.74 8.21
CA PRO A 142 -5.57 -0.42 8.47
C PRO A 142 -5.18 -0.90 9.87
N GLY A 143 -4.04 -1.56 9.96
CA GLY A 143 -3.37 -1.88 11.21
C GLY A 143 -2.54 -0.72 11.75
N GLU A 144 -2.09 -0.84 12.99
CA GLU A 144 -1.13 0.07 13.57
C GLU A 144 0.29 -0.22 13.01
N SER A 145 0.85 0.77 12.31
CA SER A 145 2.14 0.68 11.64
C SER A 145 3.26 1.37 12.44
N LEU A 146 3.35 1.04 13.73
CA LEU A 146 4.36 1.61 14.64
C LEU A 146 5.45 0.60 14.99
N ASP A 147 6.67 1.09 15.21
CA ASP A 147 7.76 0.32 15.79
C ASP A 147 7.55 0.04 17.28
N SER A 148 8.45 -0.76 17.88
CA SER A 148 8.41 -1.08 19.32
C SER A 148 8.55 0.14 20.25
N ALA A 149 9.02 1.28 19.74
CA ALA A 149 9.10 2.55 20.46
C ALA A 149 7.91 3.48 20.18
N GLY A 150 6.91 3.03 19.41
CA GLY A 150 5.73 3.79 19.04
C GLY A 150 5.99 4.88 17.98
N LYS A 151 6.99 4.69 17.11
CA LYS A 151 7.31 5.57 15.98
C LYS A 151 6.76 5.01 14.67
N GLU A 152 6.42 5.89 13.74
CA GLU A 152 5.92 5.51 12.43
C GLU A 152 6.94 4.64 11.66
N MET A 153 6.46 3.57 11.02
CA MET A 153 7.27 2.71 10.14
C MET A 153 7.24 3.14 8.67
N PHE A 154 6.24 3.96 8.30
CA PHE A 154 6.02 4.43 6.93
C PHE A 154 6.01 5.95 6.93
N HIS A 155 6.57 6.58 5.90
CA HIS A 155 6.75 8.03 5.87
C HIS A 155 6.29 8.61 4.53
N PRO A 156 5.25 9.46 4.51
CA PRO A 156 4.67 9.99 3.28
C PRO A 156 5.43 11.17 2.70
N GLU A 157 6.40 11.71 3.44
CA GLU A 157 7.13 12.93 3.10
C GLU A 157 8.63 12.71 3.23
N PRO A 158 9.45 13.40 2.42
CA PRO A 158 10.90 13.40 2.54
C PRO A 158 11.37 13.80 3.93
N PHE A 159 12.52 13.25 4.34
CA PHE A 159 13.10 13.41 5.66
C PHE A 159 13.24 14.89 6.08
N GLU A 160 13.58 15.77 5.13
CA GLU A 160 13.77 17.20 5.35
C GLU A 160 12.52 17.88 5.92
N LEU A 161 11.33 17.52 5.42
CA LEU A 161 10.08 18.14 5.85
C LEU A 161 9.68 17.74 7.27
N HIS A 162 10.17 16.60 7.78
CA HIS A 162 9.91 16.19 9.16
C HIS A 162 10.61 17.10 10.18
N PHE A 163 11.70 17.79 9.79
CA PHE A 163 12.35 18.78 10.66
C PHE A 163 11.59 20.11 10.73
N GLU A 164 10.93 20.51 9.65
CA GLU A 164 10.20 21.78 9.59
C GLU A 164 8.86 21.72 10.34
N GLY A 165 8.33 20.51 10.55
CA GLY A 165 7.05 20.29 11.19
C GLY A 165 5.88 20.47 10.22
N ILE A 166 5.30 19.35 9.79
CA ILE A 166 4.28 19.34 8.73
C ILE A 166 2.88 19.45 9.34
N LYS A 167 2.33 20.67 9.36
CA LYS A 167 1.01 20.95 10.01
C LYS A 167 -0.14 20.13 9.45
N TRP A 168 -0.20 19.92 8.14
CA TRP A 168 -1.28 19.15 7.54
C TRP A 168 -1.15 17.65 7.84
N LEU A 169 0.09 17.16 7.95
CA LEU A 169 0.38 15.76 8.30
C LEU A 169 -0.15 15.46 9.70
N SER A 170 0.10 16.36 10.67
CA SER A 170 -0.42 16.18 12.04
C SER A 170 -1.95 16.21 12.10
N LYS A 171 -2.59 17.02 11.26
CA LYS A 171 -4.06 17.11 11.18
C LYS A 171 -4.71 15.84 10.65
N TYR A 172 -4.10 15.22 9.63
CA TYR A 172 -4.73 14.14 8.88
C TYR A 172 -4.20 12.75 9.22
N SER A 173 -3.10 12.62 9.95
CA SER A 173 -2.61 11.34 10.45
C SER A 173 -3.60 10.71 11.44
N MET A 174 -3.73 9.39 11.39
CA MET A 174 -4.46 8.62 12.41
C MET A 174 -3.68 8.60 13.72
N ASN A 175 -2.38 8.36 13.66
CA ASN A 175 -1.52 8.44 14.82
C ASN A 175 -1.18 9.90 15.12
N SER A 176 -1.15 10.26 16.39
CA SER A 176 -0.77 11.62 16.78
C SER A 176 0.73 11.83 16.54
N VAL A 177 1.08 12.79 15.68
CA VAL A 177 2.48 13.18 15.46
C VAL A 177 3.05 13.69 16.79
N LYS A 178 4.15 13.08 17.25
CA LYS A 178 4.87 13.50 18.45
C LYS A 178 6.04 14.39 18.04
N THR A 179 6.04 15.65 18.49
CA THR A 179 7.21 16.51 18.33
C THR A 179 8.30 16.02 19.27
N VAL A 180 9.42 15.54 18.71
CA VAL A 180 10.54 14.98 19.48
C VAL A 180 11.59 16.03 19.90
N SER A 181 11.49 17.26 19.39
CA SER A 181 12.33 18.37 19.85
C SER A 181 11.55 19.69 19.95
N CYS A 182 11.37 20.18 21.17
CA CYS A 182 11.47 21.63 21.38
C CYS A 182 12.97 21.94 21.40
N PHE A 183 13.59 22.17 20.24
CA PHE A 183 14.83 22.93 20.26
C PHE A 183 14.43 24.35 20.64
N LEU A 184 14.50 24.64 21.95
CA LEU A 184 14.62 26.00 22.45
C LEU A 184 15.98 26.51 21.95
N PHE A 185 15.98 27.12 20.77
CA PHE A 185 17.04 28.05 20.39
C PHE A 185 16.76 29.40 21.03
#